data_AF-A0A3D5BTJ1-F1
#
_entry.id   AF-A0A3D5BTJ1-F1
#
_cell.length_a   1.000
_cell.length_b   1.000
_cell.length_c   1.000
_cell.angle_alpha   90.00
_cell.angle_beta   90.00
_cell.angle_gamma   90.00
#
_symmetry.space_group_name_H-M   'P 1'
#
loop_
_entity.id
_entity.type
_entity.pdbx_description
1 polymer ?
#
loop_
_entity_poly.entity_id
_entity_poly.type
_entity_poly.pdbx_seq_one_letter_code
_entity_poly.pdbx_strand_id
1 'polypeptide(L)'
;TQLFFDNDLYFDFVDRARGAGIDVPIIPGVLPVQNLAALKRMLAFCGATVPEGYMRDLEHVQAVYGDSGVRGLGLGYARSQVRNLLDRGAPGVHLYTLNKADTCLEIWKDFAGRQGRR
;
A
#
# COMPACT_ATOMS: atom_id res chain seq x y z
N THR A 1 2.60 -10.48 1.92
CA THR A 1 2.64 -10.60 0.45
C THR A 1 3.71 -9.66 -0.10
N GLN A 2 3.98 -9.68 -1.40
CA GLN A 2 4.64 -8.56 -2.08
C GLN A 2 3.72 -7.31 -2.08
N LEU A 3 4.25 -6.14 -2.45
CA LEU A 3 3.47 -4.93 -2.69
C LEU A 3 2.46 -5.08 -3.84
N PHE A 4 1.37 -4.36 -3.71
CA PHE A 4 0.30 -4.24 -4.70
C PHE A 4 -0.40 -2.89 -4.51
N PHE A 5 -1.14 -2.45 -5.51
CA PHE A 5 -1.91 -1.21 -5.45
C PHE A 5 -3.42 -1.43 -5.58
N ASP A 6 -3.84 -2.65 -5.93
CA ASP A 6 -5.23 -3.06 -5.99
C ASP A 6 -5.52 -4.09 -4.90
N ASN A 7 -6.44 -3.77 -4.00
CA ASN A 7 -6.79 -4.63 -2.88
C ASN A 7 -7.52 -5.90 -3.31
N ASP A 8 -8.21 -5.89 -4.45
CA ASP A 8 -8.92 -7.08 -4.94
C ASP A 8 -7.92 -8.18 -5.30
N LEU A 9 -6.76 -7.84 -5.87
CA LEU A 9 -5.68 -8.80 -6.11
C LEU A 9 -5.19 -9.50 -4.83
N TYR A 10 -5.18 -8.79 -3.69
CA TYR A 10 -4.84 -9.38 -2.41
C TYR A 10 -5.91 -10.36 -1.93
N PHE A 11 -7.19 -10.00 -2.00
CA PHE A 11 -8.27 -10.88 -1.54
C PHE A 11 -8.45 -12.09 -2.46
N ASP A 12 -8.32 -11.93 -3.78
CA ASP A 12 -8.30 -13.05 -4.74
C ASP A 12 -7.12 -14.01 -4.46
N PHE A 13 -5.98 -13.47 -4.02
CA PHE A 13 -4.85 -14.29 -3.58
C PHE A 13 -5.16 -15.03 -2.27
N VAL A 14 -5.77 -14.36 -1.29
CA VAL A 14 -6.17 -14.98 -0.02
C VAL A 14 -7.18 -16.11 -0.28
N ASP A 15 -8.22 -15.88 -1.07
CA ASP A 15 -9.26 -16.86 -1.36
C ASP A 15 -8.69 -18.12 -2.02
N ARG A 16 -7.79 -17.95 -3.00
CA ARG A 16 -7.07 -19.07 -3.61
C ARG A 16 -6.18 -19.82 -2.61
N ALA A 17 -5.48 -19.10 -1.73
CA ALA A 17 -4.67 -19.72 -0.69
C ALA A 17 -5.52 -20.52 0.32
N ARG A 18 -6.68 -20.00 0.71
CA ARG A 18 -7.66 -20.72 1.54
C ARG A 18 -8.21 -21.95 0.83
N GLY A 19 -8.55 -21.83 -0.46
CA GLY A 19 -8.96 -22.96 -1.29
C GLY A 19 -7.90 -24.07 -1.39
N ALA A 20 -6.62 -23.73 -1.20
CA ALA A 20 -5.50 -24.67 -1.16
C ALA A 20 -5.17 -25.19 0.27
N GLY A 21 -5.97 -24.85 1.28
CA GLY A 21 -5.77 -25.30 2.67
C GLY A 21 -4.68 -24.55 3.45
N ILE A 22 -4.25 -23.37 2.98
CA ILE A 22 -3.32 -22.52 3.73
C ILE A 22 -4.14 -21.71 4.74
N ASP A 23 -3.99 -21.95 6.04
CA ASP A 23 -4.78 -21.25 7.08
C ASP A 23 -4.00 -20.20 7.88
N VAL A 24 -2.69 -20.09 7.67
CA VAL A 24 -1.88 -19.06 8.35
C VAL A 24 -2.32 -17.64 7.94
N PRO A 25 -2.17 -16.62 8.82
CA PRO A 25 -2.45 -15.23 8.46
C PRO A 25 -1.60 -14.75 7.30
N ILE A 26 -2.23 -14.16 6.28
CA ILE A 26 -1.55 -13.59 5.12
C ILE A 26 -1.56 -12.07 5.27
N ILE A 27 -0.43 -11.48 5.64
CA ILE A 27 -0.34 -10.04 5.88
C ILE A 27 -0.09 -9.30 4.55
N PRO A 28 -0.94 -8.33 4.16
CA PRO A 28 -0.73 -7.51 2.97
C PRO A 28 0.46 -6.56 3.15
N GLY A 29 1.33 -6.48 2.13
CA GLY A 29 2.40 -5.50 2.06
C GLY A 29 1.95 -4.23 1.33
N VAL A 30 2.03 -3.07 1.99
CA VAL A 30 1.63 -1.76 1.45
C VAL A 30 2.85 -0.85 1.33
N LEU A 31 3.03 -0.22 0.17
CA LEU A 31 4.10 0.74 -0.09
C LEU A 31 3.52 2.16 -0.15
N PRO A 32 3.80 3.02 0.84
CA PRO A 32 3.53 4.45 0.73
C PRO A 32 4.48 5.08 -0.29
N VAL A 33 3.94 5.56 -1.41
CA VAL A 33 4.74 6.16 -2.48
C VAL A 33 5.25 7.53 -2.02
N GLN A 34 6.57 7.71 -2.04
CA GLN A 34 7.21 8.95 -1.60
C GLN A 34 8.01 9.64 -2.70
N ASN A 35 8.41 8.90 -3.74
CA ASN A 35 9.11 9.44 -4.90
C ASN A 35 8.89 8.51 -6.10
N LEU A 36 8.71 9.10 -7.28
CA LEU A 36 8.34 8.35 -8.48
C LEU A 36 9.49 7.47 -8.99
N ALA A 37 10.74 7.90 -8.83
CA ALA A 37 11.91 7.15 -9.29
C ALA A 37 12.10 5.83 -8.53
N ALA A 38 11.96 5.83 -7.20
CA ALA A 38 12.02 4.63 -6.38
C ALA A 38 10.83 3.71 -6.64
N LEU A 39 9.63 4.28 -6.85
CA LEU A 39 8.49 3.47 -7.28
C LEU A 39 8.82 2.73 -8.57
N LYS A 40 9.24 3.43 -9.64
CA LYS A 40 9.59 2.81 -10.93
C LYS A 40 10.66 1.73 -10.79
N ARG A 41 11.71 1.96 -9.98
CA ARG A 41 12.73 0.93 -9.68
C ARG A 41 12.14 -0.29 -8.97
N MET A 42 11.26 -0.07 -7.99
CA MET A 42 10.64 -1.16 -7.24
C MET A 42 9.71 -2.00 -8.14
N LEU A 43 8.91 -1.36 -9.00
CA LEU A 43 8.03 -2.04 -9.95
C LEU A 43 8.84 -2.89 -10.93
N ALA A 44 9.95 -2.36 -11.46
CA ALA A 44 10.83 -3.12 -12.35
C ALA A 44 11.45 -4.36 -11.67
N PHE A 45 11.68 -4.29 -10.35
CA PHE A 45 12.26 -5.40 -9.59
C PHE A 45 11.24 -6.50 -9.26
N CYS A 46 10.00 -6.14 -8.89
CA CYS A 46 9.01 -7.10 -8.40
C CYS A 46 7.90 -7.46 -9.41
N GLY A 47 7.81 -6.76 -10.54
CA GLY A 47 6.78 -6.98 -11.57
C GLY A 47 5.36 -6.57 -11.16
N ALA A 48 5.21 -5.83 -10.05
CA ALA A 48 3.90 -5.33 -9.62
C ALA A 48 3.35 -4.27 -10.60
N THR A 49 2.03 -4.22 -10.71
CA THR A 49 1.32 -3.25 -11.55
C THR A 49 0.75 -2.11 -10.69
N VAL A 50 0.75 -0.91 -11.26
CA VAL A 50 0.08 0.27 -10.69
C VAL A 50 -1.13 0.59 -11.56
N PRO A 51 -2.32 0.84 -10.98
CA PRO A 51 -3.47 1.31 -11.75
C PRO A 51 -3.09 2.55 -12.58
N GLU A 52 -3.46 2.55 -13.87
CA GLU A 52 -3.04 3.60 -14.80
C GLU A 52 -3.44 5.00 -14.34
N GLY A 53 -4.64 5.15 -13.78
CA GLY A 53 -5.12 6.43 -13.22
C GLY A 53 -4.20 6.94 -12.12
N TYR A 54 -3.83 6.06 -11.18
CA TYR A 54 -2.94 6.43 -10.09
C TYR A 54 -1.53 6.78 -10.57
N MET A 55 -1.00 6.07 -11.57
CA MET A 55 0.30 6.42 -12.17
C MET A 55 0.26 7.79 -12.85
N ARG A 56 -0.82 8.09 -13.61
CA ARG A 56 -1.00 9.41 -14.23
C ARG A 56 -1.07 10.52 -13.19
N ASP A 57 -1.78 10.30 -12.10
CA ASP A 57 -1.89 11.28 -11.01
C ASP A 57 -0.53 11.53 -10.35
N LEU A 58 0.26 10.47 -10.10
CA LEU A 58 1.62 10.56 -9.56
C LEU A 58 2.56 11.36 -10.49
N GLU A 59 2.49 11.10 -11.80
CA GLU A 59 3.28 11.83 -12.80
C GLU A 59 2.87 13.30 -12.88
N HIS A 60 1.58 13.58 -12.82
CA HIS A 60 1.07 14.96 -12.80
C HIS A 60 1.54 15.73 -11.57
N VAL A 61 1.37 15.18 -10.35
CA VAL A 61 1.79 15.89 -9.14
C VAL A 61 3.32 16.02 -9.04
N GLN A 62 4.09 15.08 -9.60
CA GLN A 62 5.54 15.23 -9.73
C GLN A 62 5.89 16.43 -10.61
N ALA A 63 5.20 16.63 -11.73
CA ALA A 63 5.48 17.74 -12.65
C ALA A 63 5.12 19.11 -12.05
N VAL A 64 4.03 19.19 -11.26
CA VAL A 64 3.52 20.46 -10.72
C VAL A 64 4.16 20.81 -9.37
N TYR A 65 4.36 19.82 -8.49
CA TYR A 65 4.75 20.03 -7.09
C TYR A 65 6.04 19.29 -6.69
N GLY A 66 6.63 18.50 -7.58
CA GLY A 66 7.80 17.68 -7.27
C GLY A 66 7.51 16.56 -6.27
N ASP A 67 8.54 16.16 -5.53
CA ASP A 67 8.48 15.03 -4.59
C ASP A 67 7.48 15.25 -3.44
N SER A 68 7.21 16.50 -3.06
CA SER A 68 6.23 16.81 -2.02
C SER A 68 4.80 16.47 -2.47
N GLY A 69 4.47 16.73 -3.74
CA GLY A 69 3.20 16.33 -4.34
C GLY A 69 3.04 14.83 -4.41
N VAL A 70 4.08 14.13 -4.84
CA VAL A 70 4.11 12.66 -4.89
C VAL A 70 3.91 12.05 -3.50
N ARG A 71 4.61 12.56 -2.50
CA ARG A 71 4.47 12.12 -1.11
C ARG A 71 3.04 12.35 -0.59
N GLY A 72 2.46 13.51 -0.86
CA GLY A 72 1.09 13.84 -0.43
C GLY A 72 0.05 12.90 -1.04
N LEU A 73 0.10 12.72 -2.35
CA LEU A 73 -0.80 11.81 -3.06
C LEU A 73 -0.57 10.36 -2.63
N GLY A 74 0.68 9.93 -2.52
CA GLY A 74 1.03 8.56 -2.14
C GLY A 74 0.65 8.20 -0.71
N LEU A 75 0.74 9.15 0.22
CA LEU A 75 0.23 9.00 1.58
C LEU A 75 -1.31 8.84 1.58
N GLY A 76 -2.02 9.67 0.83
CA GLY A 76 -3.47 9.57 0.67
C GLY A 76 -3.92 8.22 0.11
N TYR A 77 -3.25 7.76 -0.95
CA TYR A 77 -3.52 6.46 -1.54
C TYR A 77 -3.29 5.32 -0.54
N ALA A 78 -2.13 5.29 0.12
CA ALA A 78 -1.80 4.25 1.08
C ALA A 78 -2.76 4.22 2.28
N ARG A 79 -3.23 5.40 2.76
CA ARG A 79 -4.27 5.49 3.79
C ARG A 79 -5.57 4.83 3.36
N SER A 80 -6.05 5.15 2.16
CA SER A 80 -7.27 4.55 1.60
C SER A 80 -7.10 3.03 1.41
N GLN A 81 -5.93 2.61 0.93
CA GLN A 81 -5.60 1.21 0.73
C GLN A 81 -5.62 0.43 2.04
N VAL A 82 -4.90 0.91 3.07
CA VAL A 82 -4.86 0.30 4.42
C VAL A 82 -6.24 0.27 5.03
N ARG A 83 -7.01 1.36 4.94
CA ARG A 83 -8.38 1.40 5.47
C ARG A 83 -9.25 0.33 4.84
N ASN A 84 -9.28 0.24 3.51
CA ASN A 84 -10.07 -0.75 2.81
C ASN A 84 -9.62 -2.20 3.12
N LEU A 85 -8.31 -2.46 3.24
CA LEU A 85 -7.79 -3.78 3.65
C LEU A 85 -8.32 -4.17 5.04
N LEU A 86 -8.17 -3.27 6.02
CA LEU A 86 -8.60 -3.53 7.40
C LEU A 86 -10.13 -3.68 7.50
N ASP A 87 -10.89 -2.81 6.84
CA ASP A 87 -12.34 -2.85 6.86
C ASP A 87 -12.90 -4.13 6.18
N ARG A 88 -12.15 -4.72 5.24
CA ARG A 88 -12.46 -6.03 4.61
C ARG A 88 -11.88 -7.23 5.37
N GLY A 89 -11.33 -7.03 6.57
CA GLY A 89 -10.90 -8.12 7.44
C GLY A 89 -9.46 -8.61 7.23
N ALA A 90 -8.60 -7.84 6.57
CA ALA A 90 -7.17 -8.15 6.58
C ALA A 90 -6.65 -8.14 8.03
N PRO A 91 -5.83 -9.13 8.45
CA PRO A 91 -5.41 -9.30 9.85
C PRO A 91 -4.46 -8.20 10.37
N GLY A 92 -4.01 -7.32 9.49
CA GLY A 92 -3.05 -6.25 9.74
C GLY A 92 -2.46 -5.76 8.42
N VAL A 93 -1.44 -4.90 8.49
CA VAL A 93 -0.70 -4.42 7.31
C VAL A 93 0.79 -4.38 7.60
N HIS A 94 1.61 -4.72 6.61
CA HIS A 94 3.07 -4.54 6.65
C HIS A 94 3.43 -3.33 5.77
N LEU A 95 4.04 -2.30 6.36
CA LEU A 95 4.41 -1.08 5.64
C LEU A 95 5.87 -1.14 5.16
N TYR A 96 6.09 -0.96 3.87
CA TYR A 96 7.43 -0.81 3.31
C TYR A 96 7.95 0.60 3.56
N THR A 97 8.87 0.75 4.52
CA THR A 97 9.43 2.05 4.93
C THR A 97 10.45 2.60 3.95
N LEU A 98 11.16 1.74 3.21
CA LEU A 98 12.32 2.10 2.38
C LEU A 98 13.35 2.95 3.14
N ASN A 99 13.64 2.57 4.38
CA ASN A 99 14.52 3.28 5.32
C ASN A 99 14.06 4.71 5.67
N LYS A 100 12.77 5.03 5.48
CA LYS A 100 12.15 6.31 5.86
C LYS A 100 10.89 6.09 6.69
N ALA A 101 10.93 6.53 7.94
CA ALA A 101 9.86 6.23 8.91
C ALA A 101 8.65 7.16 8.81
N ASP A 102 8.85 8.44 8.46
CA ASP A 102 7.86 9.51 8.64
C ASP A 102 6.49 9.17 8.04
N THR A 103 6.45 8.81 6.76
CA THR A 103 5.21 8.48 6.04
C THR A 103 4.52 7.25 6.64
N CYS A 104 5.28 6.25 7.10
CA CYS A 104 4.71 5.05 7.73
C CYS A 104 4.17 5.36 9.13
N LEU A 105 4.84 6.24 9.89
CA LEU A 105 4.38 6.68 11.20
C LEU A 105 3.11 7.53 11.10
N GLU A 106 2.99 8.36 10.07
CA GLU A 106 1.76 9.10 9.78
C GLU A 106 0.58 8.16 9.52
N ILE A 107 0.77 7.13 8.68
CA ILE A 107 -0.26 6.11 8.46
C ILE A 107 -0.58 5.39 9.76
N TRP A 108 0.44 4.93 10.49
CA TRP A 108 0.24 4.18 11.74
C TRP A 108 -0.58 4.97 12.75
N LYS A 109 -0.30 6.28 12.94
CA LYS A 109 -1.06 7.14 13.86
C LYS A 109 -2.55 7.17 13.55
N ASP A 110 -2.95 7.11 12.28
CA ASP A 110 -4.36 7.11 11.89
C ASP A 110 -5.11 5.83 12.31
N PHE A 111 -4.38 4.73 12.53
CA PHE A 111 -4.95 3.42 12.86
C PHE A 111 -4.57 2.90 14.25
N ALA A 112 -3.60 3.52 14.93
CA ALA A 112 -3.12 3.10 16.25
C ALA A 112 -4.23 3.05 17.32
N GLY A 113 -5.24 3.91 17.21
CA GLY A 113 -6.40 3.94 18.12
C GLY A 113 -7.45 2.85 17.87
N ARG A 114 -7.35 2.06 16.78
CA ARG A 114 -8.32 0.98 16.46
C ARG A 114 -7.99 -0.34 17.17
N GLN A 115 -6.89 -0.43 17.93
CA GLN A 115 -6.59 -1.57 18.80
C GLN A 115 -7.53 -1.61 20.00
N GLY A 116 -8.77 -2.08 19.80
CA GLY A 116 -9.75 -2.13 20.90
C GLY A 116 -11.14 -2.68 20.61
N ARG A 117 -11.42 -3.22 19.41
CA ARG A 117 -12.68 -3.93 19.16
C ARG A 117 -12.39 -5.36 18.72
N ARG A 118 -12.55 -6.26 19.67
CA ARG A 118 -12.68 -7.71 19.49
C ARG A 118 -13.84 -8.01 18.54
#